data_AF-A0A2Z4JEL3-F1
#
_entry.id   AF-A0A2Z4JEL3-F1
#
_cell.length_a   1.000
_cell.length_b   1.000
_cell.length_c   1.000
_cell.angle_alpha   90.00
_cell.angle_beta   90.00
_cell.angle_gamma   90.00
#
_symmetry.space_group_name_H-M   'P 1'
#
loop_
_entity.id
_entity.type
_entity.pdbx_description
1 polymer ?
#
loop_
_entity_poly.entity_id
_entity_poly.type
_entity_poly.pdbx_seq_one_letter_code
_entity_poly.pdbx_strand_id
1 'polypeptide(L)'
;MTLTRAVRSVGSQVFALRTADGGVLAFTSVVVTDHLQAKTAKFRASLRAGSNDAALLGKPAGATGKSFSIDRLQMFMTHIPTKTSGTKAKVLAYSETAVSVK
;
A
#
# COMPACT_ATOMS: atom_id res chain seq x y z
N MET A 1 -0.71 9.03 -18.40
CA MET A 1 -0.68 7.78 -17.62
C MET A 1 -1.96 7.66 -16.81
N THR A 2 -2.54 6.47 -16.73
CA THR A 2 -3.68 6.16 -15.87
C THR A 2 -3.17 5.23 -14.78
N LEU A 3 -3.51 5.56 -13.53
CA LEU A 3 -3.28 4.71 -12.37
C LEU A 3 -4.62 4.14 -11.94
N THR A 4 -4.73 2.82 -11.90
CA THR A 4 -5.87 2.13 -11.30
C THR A 4 -5.36 1.33 -10.11
N ARG A 5 -6.08 1.38 -8.99
CA ARG A 5 -5.69 0.74 -7.74
C ARG A 5 -6.76 -0.28 -7.35
N ALA A 6 -6.35 -1.51 -7.10
CA ALA A 6 -7.23 -2.59 -6.65
C ALA A 6 -6.70 -3.19 -5.34
N VAL A 7 -7.57 -3.34 -4.35
CA VAL A 7 -7.21 -3.98 -3.08
C VAL A 7 -7.21 -5.49 -3.28
N ARG A 8 -6.08 -6.14 -2.98
CA ARG A 8 -5.96 -7.60 -3.01
C ARG A 8 -5.82 -8.09 -1.57
N SER A 9 -6.93 -8.53 -0.98
CA SER A 9 -6.88 -9.09 0.38
C SER A 9 -6.15 -10.45 0.33
N VAL A 10 -4.87 -10.47 0.70
CA VAL A 10 -4.11 -11.70 0.92
C VAL A 10 -3.93 -11.82 2.43
N GLY A 11 -4.80 -12.61 3.07
CA GLY A 11 -4.69 -13.04 4.47
C GLY A 11 -4.24 -11.97 5.46
N SER A 12 -5.00 -10.88 5.60
CA SER A 12 -4.71 -9.81 6.55
C SER A 12 -4.56 -10.39 7.96
N GLN A 13 -3.32 -10.57 8.39
CA GLN A 13 -3.04 -10.88 9.79
C GLN A 13 -3.31 -9.61 10.58
N VAL A 14 -4.26 -9.69 11.49
CA VAL A 14 -4.58 -8.63 12.42
C VAL A 14 -3.89 -8.95 13.74
N PHE A 15 -2.95 -8.10 14.14
CA PHE A 15 -2.39 -8.14 15.48
C PHE A 15 -3.05 -7.04 16.30
N ALA A 16 -3.47 -7.32 17.53
CA ALA A 16 -4.18 -6.36 18.35
C ALA A 16 -3.64 -6.38 19.78
N LEU A 17 -3.42 -5.20 20.33
CA LEU A 17 -3.06 -5.00 21.74
C LEU A 17 -4.19 -4.26 22.43
N ARG A 18 -4.51 -4.65 23.67
CA ARG A 18 -5.49 -3.94 24.47
C ARG A 18 -4.86 -2.70 25.09
N THR A 19 -5.54 -1.56 25.00
CA THR A 19 -5.11 -0.33 25.67
C THR A 19 -5.55 -0.34 27.14
N ALA A 20 -4.91 0.47 27.98
CA ALA A 20 -5.16 0.49 29.42
C ALA A 20 -6.60 0.87 29.80
N ASP A 21 -7.25 1.69 28.99
CA ASP A 21 -8.65 2.11 29.11
C ASP A 21 -9.65 1.08 28.54
N GLY A 22 -9.16 -0.09 28.09
CA GLY A 22 -9.97 -1.20 27.59
C GLY A 22 -10.22 -1.20 26.07
N GLY A 23 -9.70 -0.21 25.34
CA GLY A 23 -9.76 -0.11 23.88
C GLY A 23 -8.76 -1.03 23.17
N VAL A 24 -8.52 -0.80 21.88
CA VAL A 24 -7.65 -1.65 21.05
C VAL A 24 -6.69 -0.83 20.19
N LEU A 25 -5.42 -1.22 20.18
CA LEU A 25 -4.44 -0.83 19.17
C LEU A 25 -4.29 -1.98 18.17
N ALA A 26 -4.87 -1.84 16.98
CA ALA A 26 -4.87 -2.83 15.92
C ALA A 26 -3.80 -2.51 14.87
N PHE A 27 -2.99 -3.51 14.56
CA PHE A 27 -2.00 -3.52 13.50
C PHE A 27 -2.54 -4.39 12.38
N THR A 28 -2.80 -3.79 11.22
CA THR A 28 -3.34 -4.50 10.07
C THR A 28 -2.44 -4.29 8.87
N SER A 29 -2.46 -5.25 7.96
CA SER A 29 -1.82 -5.12 6.67
C SER A 29 -2.72 -5.60 5.54
N VAL A 30 -2.51 -5.03 4.36
CA VAL A 30 -3.19 -5.42 3.13
C VAL A 30 -2.23 -5.24 1.96
N VAL A 31 -2.35 -6.09 0.95
CA VAL A 31 -1.65 -5.89 -0.31
C VAL A 31 -2.58 -5.16 -1.27
N VAL A 32 -2.08 -4.11 -1.89
CA VAL A 32 -2.79 -3.35 -2.91
C VAL A 32 -2.01 -3.47 -4.20
N THR A 33 -2.69 -3.79 -5.28
CA THR A 33 -2.09 -3.84 -6.61
C THR A 33 -2.39 -2.54 -7.35
N ASP A 34 -1.35 -1.78 -7.65
CA ASP A 34 -1.38 -0.63 -8.53
C ASP A 34 -1.12 -1.09 -9.98
N HIS A 35 -2.06 -0.78 -10.86
CA HIS A 35 -1.89 -0.92 -12.30
C HIS A 35 -1.56 0.43 -12.91
N LEU A 36 -0.30 0.57 -13.31
CA LEU A 36 0.21 1.70 -14.07
C LEU A 36 0.04 1.40 -15.56
N GLN A 37 -0.69 2.22 -16.30
CA GLN A 37 -0.83 2.05 -17.75
C GLN A 37 -0.73 3.38 -18.50
N ALA A 38 -0.24 3.32 -19.73
CA ALA A 38 -0.28 4.48 -20.61
C ALA A 38 -1.74 4.88 -20.90
N LYS A 39 -2.02 6.18 -20.96
CA LYS A 39 -3.39 6.69 -21.26
C LYS A 39 -3.83 6.32 -22.68
N THR A 40 -2.89 6.22 -23.59
CA THR A 40 -3.12 5.85 -24.99
C THR A 40 -1.99 4.92 -25.44
N ALA A 41 -2.25 4.08 -26.45
CA ALA A 41 -1.28 3.10 -26.96
C ALA A 41 0.00 3.72 -27.55
N LYS A 42 0.00 5.03 -27.85
CA LYS A 42 1.17 5.77 -28.34
C LYS A 42 2.18 6.11 -27.25
N PHE A 43 1.77 6.09 -25.98
CA PHE A 43 2.63 6.39 -24.85
C PHE A 43 3.05 5.12 -24.11
N ARG A 44 4.11 5.24 -23.29
CA ARG A 44 4.54 4.19 -22.36
C ARG A 44 4.34 4.66 -20.93
N ALA A 45 4.05 3.73 -20.04
CA ALA A 45 4.19 3.95 -18.61
C ALA A 45 5.68 4.02 -18.25
N SER A 46 6.03 4.76 -17.21
CA SER A 46 7.41 4.87 -16.73
C SER A 46 7.50 4.71 -15.22
N LEU A 47 8.53 4.00 -14.77
CA LEU A 47 8.99 3.96 -13.38
C LEU A 47 10.16 4.92 -13.25
N ARG A 48 10.14 5.72 -12.18
CA ARG A 48 11.13 6.77 -11.94
C ARG A 48 12.51 6.15 -11.63
N ALA A 49 13.57 6.71 -12.19
CA ALA A 49 14.94 6.36 -11.83
C ALA A 49 15.19 6.58 -10.33
N GLY A 50 15.90 5.64 -9.68
CA GLY A 50 16.15 5.66 -8.24
C GLY A 50 14.94 5.35 -7.36
N SER A 51 13.79 4.98 -7.93
CA SER A 51 12.64 4.51 -7.15
C SER A 51 12.79 3.05 -6.73
N ASN A 52 12.20 2.69 -5.58
CA ASN A 52 12.08 1.29 -5.14
C ASN A 52 11.37 0.44 -6.19
N ASP A 53 10.35 0.97 -6.85
CA ASP A 53 9.60 0.27 -7.90
C ASP A 53 10.55 -0.13 -9.06
N ALA A 54 11.38 0.80 -9.53
CA ALA A 54 12.33 0.53 -10.60
C ALA A 54 13.46 -0.42 -10.15
N ALA A 55 13.90 -0.31 -8.90
CA ALA A 55 14.91 -1.21 -8.31
C ALA A 55 14.39 -2.66 -8.19
N LEU A 56 13.14 -2.85 -7.79
CA LEU A 56 12.48 -4.17 -7.71
C LEU A 56 12.36 -4.86 -9.07
N LEU A 57 12.33 -4.09 -10.16
CA LEU A 57 12.36 -4.61 -11.53
C LEU A 57 13.79 -4.86 -12.04
N GLY A 58 14.82 -4.66 -11.20
CA GLY A 58 16.23 -4.73 -11.61
C GLY A 58 16.65 -3.61 -12.56
N LYS A 59 15.92 -2.49 -12.59
CA LYS A 59 16.15 -1.35 -13.49
C LYS A 59 16.30 -0.04 -12.71
N PRO A 60 17.36 0.13 -11.90
CA PRO A 60 17.53 1.30 -11.04
C PRO A 60 17.59 2.63 -11.81
N ALA A 61 18.03 2.61 -13.07
CA ALA A 61 18.02 3.78 -13.97
C ALA A 61 16.61 4.20 -14.45
N GLY A 62 15.56 3.50 -14.01
CA GLY A 62 14.19 3.67 -14.47
C GLY A 62 13.78 2.62 -15.51
N ALA A 63 12.47 2.47 -15.70
CA ALA A 63 11.91 1.51 -16.64
C ALA A 63 10.77 2.13 -17.44
N THR A 64 10.62 1.74 -18.71
CA THR A 64 9.44 2.08 -19.51
C THR A 64 8.79 0.82 -20.05
N GLY A 65 7.46 0.80 -20.10
CA GLY A 65 6.66 -0.36 -20.48
C GLY A 65 5.28 0.02 -20.97
N LYS A 66 4.52 -0.94 -21.51
CA LYS A 66 3.11 -0.71 -21.86
C LYS A 66 2.27 -0.49 -20.60
N SER A 67 2.56 -1.29 -19.58
CA SER A 67 1.96 -1.23 -18.25
C SER A 67 2.96 -1.75 -17.21
N PHE A 68 2.67 -1.46 -15.94
CA PHE A 68 3.30 -2.08 -14.78
C PHE A 68 2.21 -2.51 -13.80
N SER A 69 2.42 -3.63 -13.12
CA SER A 69 1.63 -4.07 -11.98
C SER A 69 2.54 -4.06 -10.76
N ILE A 70 2.18 -3.25 -9.76
CA ILE A 70 2.98 -3.03 -8.56
C ILE A 70 2.17 -3.48 -7.35
N ASP A 71 2.61 -4.55 -6.70
CA ASP A 71 2.04 -4.96 -5.42
C ASP A 71 2.69 -4.14 -4.31
N ARG A 72 1.86 -3.47 -3.50
CA ARG A 72 2.26 -2.65 -2.36
C ARG A 72 1.70 -3.23 -1.08
N LEU A 73 2.57 -3.48 -0.10
CA LEU A 73 2.16 -3.78 1.26
C LEU A 73 1.82 -2.46 1.96
N GLN A 74 0.55 -2.31 2.33
CA GLN A 74 0.09 -1.23 3.19
C GLN A 74 -0.05 -1.75 4.61
N MET A 75 0.50 -1.03 5.57
CA MET A 75 0.44 -1.36 6.99
C MET A 75 -0.16 -0.18 7.75
N PHE A 76 -1.10 -0.48 8.63
CA PHE A 76 -1.84 0.48 9.42
C PHE A 76 -1.71 0.17 10.91
N MET A 77 -1.51 1.20 11.71
CA MET A 77 -1.75 1.15 13.15
C MET A 77 -2.99 1.97 13.45
N THR A 78 -4.04 1.31 13.93
CA THR A 78 -5.35 1.90 14.18
C THR A 78 -5.68 1.82 15.67
N HIS A 79 -6.01 2.95 16.27
CA HIS A 79 -6.58 2.99 17.61
C HIS A 79 -8.11 2.94 17.51
N ILE A 80 -8.71 1.95 18.17
CA ILE A 80 -10.15 1.78 18.32
C ILE A 80 -10.49 2.09 19.78
N PRO A 81 -11.10 3.26 20.07
CA PRO A 81 -11.36 3.68 21.43
C PRO A 81 -12.52 2.91 22.06
N THR A 82 -12.63 2.99 23.38
CA THR A 82 -13.86 2.64 24.09
C THR A 82 -14.82 3.84 24.08
N LYS A 83 -16.08 3.63 24.47
CA LYS A 83 -17.07 4.72 24.59
C LYS A 83 -16.60 5.88 25.47
N THR A 84 -15.73 5.64 26.44
CA THR A 84 -15.20 6.66 27.36
C THR A 84 -14.00 7.41 26.78
N SER A 85 -13.18 6.79 25.93
CA SER A 85 -12.01 7.45 25.32
C SER A 85 -12.23 8.01 23.91
N GLY A 86 -13.38 7.72 23.30
CA GLY A 86 -13.80 8.35 22.05
C GLY A 86 -14.83 7.55 21.28
N THR A 87 -15.33 8.12 20.18
CA THR A 87 -16.40 7.50 19.39
C THR A 87 -15.96 7.02 18.01
N LYS A 88 -14.71 7.28 17.62
CA LYS A 88 -14.21 7.01 16.26
C LYS A 88 -12.84 6.35 16.31
N ALA A 89 -12.68 5.30 15.51
CA ALA A 89 -11.37 4.72 15.24
C ALA A 89 -10.46 5.74 14.52
N LYS A 90 -9.16 5.69 14.80
CA LYS A 90 -8.16 6.60 14.23
C LYS A 90 -6.97 5.81 13.70
N VAL A 91 -6.59 6.04 12.45
CA VAL A 91 -5.30 5.56 11.92
C VAL A 91 -4.22 6.47 12.50
N LEU A 92 -3.36 5.89 13.36
CA LEU A 92 -2.26 6.58 14.02
C LEU A 92 -0.98 6.56 13.19
N ALA A 93 -0.76 5.47 12.45
CA ALA A 93 0.38 5.35 11.55
C ALA A 93 -0.02 4.59 10.28
N TYR A 94 0.63 4.96 9.19
CA TYR A 94 0.50 4.35 7.89
C TYR A 94 1.88 4.22 7.25
N SER A 95 2.16 3.06 6.67
CA SER A 95 3.28 2.90 5.75
C SER A 95 2.86 2.08 4.54
N GLU A 96 3.50 2.39 3.42
CA GLU A 96 3.30 1.69 2.15
C GLU A 96 4.68 1.37 1.58
N THR A 97 4.86 0.14 1.11
CA THR A 97 6.10 -0.28 0.48
C THR A 97 5.79 -1.19 -0.70
N ALA A 98 6.46 -0.95 -1.84
CA ALA A 98 6.39 -1.87 -2.96
C ALA A 98 7.08 -3.18 -2.59
N VAL A 99 6.41 -4.30 -2.84
CA VAL A 99 6.92 -5.65 -2.56
C VAL A 99 7.14 -6.46 -3.84
N SER A 100 6.47 -6.11 -4.93
CA SER A 100 6.76 -6.68 -6.24
C SER A 100 6.39 -5.73 -7.38
N VAL A 101 7.08 -5.87 -8.52
CA VAL A 101 6.80 -5.13 -9.76
C VAL A 101 6.87 -6.10 -10.94
N LYS A 102 5.89 -6.03 -11.84
CA LYS A 102 5.75 -6.87 -13.04
C LYS A 102 5.38 -6.03 -14.26
#